data_AF-A0A535IRH7-F1
#
_entry.id   AF-A0A535IRH7-F1
#
_cell.length_a   1.000
_cell.length_b   1.000
_cell.length_c   1.000
_cell.angle_alpha   90.00
_cell.angle_beta   90.00
_cell.angle_gamma   90.00
#
_symmetry.space_group_name_H-M   'P 1'
#
loop_
_entity.id
_entity.type
_entity.pdbx_description
1 polymer ?
#
loop_
_entity_poly.entity_id
_entity_poly.type
_entity_poly.pdbx_seq_one_letter_code
_entity_poly.pdbx_strand_id
1 'polypeptide(L)' 'MPGHDYLVTATLEEKGGKTTLTSRLQYKSVEDRDGHVNSGMEGGMRETYDRLGEHLAAMA' A
#
# COMPACT_ATOMS: atom_id res chain seq x y z
N MET A 1 -9.90 -13.96 3.34
CA MET A 1 -10.83 -15.11 3.09
C MET A 1 -10.08 -16.13 2.25
N PRO A 2 -10.12 -17.44 2.57
CA PRO A 2 -9.47 -18.45 1.73
C PRO A 2 -9.89 -18.29 0.26
N GLY A 3 -8.93 -18.24 -0.66
CA GLY A 3 -9.18 -18.04 -2.08
C GLY A 3 -9.21 -16.57 -2.55
N HIS A 4 -9.24 -15.59 -1.64
CA HIS A 4 -9.26 -14.16 -1.95
C HIS A 4 -7.94 -13.46 -1.61
N ASP A 5 -6.85 -14.22 -1.60
CA ASP A 5 -5.48 -13.70 -1.49
C ASP A 5 -5.06 -12.97 -2.78
N TYR A 6 -4.19 -11.98 -2.62
CA TYR A 6 -3.60 -11.19 -3.70
C TYR A 6 -2.09 -11.03 -3.46
N LEU A 7 -1.33 -10.84 -4.54
CA LEU A 7 0.11 -10.60 -4.46
C LEU A 7 0.38 -9.10 -4.37
N VAL A 8 1.24 -8.71 -3.43
CA VAL A 8 1.75 -7.33 -3.33
C VAL A 8 3.21 -7.31 -3.73
N THR A 9 3.55 -6.55 -4.76
CA THR A 9 4.93 -6.21 -5.09
C THR A 9 5.21 -4.78 -4.67
N ALA A 10 6.13 -4.60 -3.73
CA ALA A 10 6.61 -3.29 -3.30
C ALA A 10 7.96 -3.00 -3.96
N THR A 11 8.04 -1.90 -4.71
CA THR A 11 9.28 -1.39 -5.30
C THR A 11 9.68 -0.11 -4.58
N LEU A 12 10.91 -0.06 -4.07
CA LEU A 12 11.47 1.08 -3.37
C LEU A 12 12.60 1.66 -4.22
N GLU A 13 12.45 2.91 -4.63
CA GLU A 13 13.43 3.60 -5.49
C GLU A 13 13.98 4.83 -4.76
N GLU A 14 15.30 4.87 -4.56
CA GLU A 14 15.98 6.01 -3.96
C GLU A 14 16.23 7.09 -5.02
N LYS A 15 16.01 8.35 -4.64
CA LYS A 15 16.41 9.52 -5.41
C LYS A 15 16.59 10.75 -4.52
N GLY A 16 17.84 11.17 -4.38
CA GLY A 16 18.18 12.44 -3.72
C GLY A 16 17.85 12.45 -2.22
N GLY A 17 18.13 11.35 -1.52
CA GLY A 17 17.87 11.20 -0.10
C GLY A 17 16.39 10.99 0.25
N LYS A 18 15.54 10.75 -0.76
CA LYS A 18 14.14 10.36 -0.60
C LYS A 18 13.90 9.00 -1.26
N THR A 19 12.86 8.32 -0.81
CA THR A 19 12.43 7.04 -1.41
C THR A 19 11.02 7.15 -1.94
N THR A 20 10.82 6.76 -3.19
CA THR A 20 9.49 6.52 -3.75
C THR A 20 9.14 5.05 -3.54
N LEU A 21 8.05 4.77 -2.85
CA LEU A 21 7.49 3.43 -2.69
C LEU A 21 6.32 3.26 -3.67
N THR A 22 6.40 2.27 -4.56
CA THR A 22 5.30 1.85 -5.44
C THR A 22 4.81 0.47 -4.99
N SER A 23 3.53 0.36 -4.63
CA SER A 23 2.90 -0.91 -4.27
C SER A 23 1.94 -1.36 -5.36
N ARG A 24 2.24 -2.48 -6.02
CA ARG A 24 1.39 -3.09 -7.05
C ARG A 24 0.66 -4.29 -6.46
N LEU A 25 -0.67 -4.19 -6.39
CA LEU A 25 -1.54 -5.25 -5.89
C LEU A 25 -2.14 -6.01 -7.07
N GLN A 26 -1.89 -7.31 -7.14
CA GLN A 26 -2.40 -8.20 -8.18
C GLN A 26 -3.41 -9.19 -7.61
N TYR A 27 -4.66 -9.01 -8.04
CA TYR A 27 -5.81 -9.80 -7.62
C TYR A 27 -6.08 -10.96 -8.58
N LYS A 28 -6.76 -11.99 -8.09
CA LYS A 28 -7.17 -13.16 -8.89
C LYS A 28 -8.40 -12.88 -9.76
N SER A 29 -9.23 -11.92 -9.37
CA SER A 29 -10.45 -11.55 -10.08
C SER A 29 -10.71 -10.04 -10.00
N VAL A 30 -11.64 -9.58 -10.85
CA VAL A 30 -12.12 -8.19 -10.83
C VAL A 30 -12.96 -7.95 -9.58
N GLU A 31 -13.76 -8.93 -9.21
CA GLU A 31 -14.63 -8.91 -8.04
C GLU A 31 -13.82 -8.74 -6.75
N ASP A 32 -12.68 -9.43 -6.62
CA ASP A 32 -11.78 -9.28 -5.46
C ASP A 32 -11.16 -7.89 -5.38
N ARG A 33 -10.70 -7.37 -6.52
CA ARG A 33 -10.12 -6.03 -6.60
C ARG A 33 -11.15 -4.98 -6.20
N ASP A 34 -12.34 -5.05 -6.79
CA ASP A 34 -13.38 -4.05 -6.59
C ASP A 34 -13.96 -4.17 -5.17
N GLY A 35 -14.07 -5.38 -4.63
CA GLY A 35 -14.40 -5.61 -3.23
C GLY A 35 -13.38 -5.01 -2.27
N HIS A 36 -12.08 -5.12 -2.57
CA HIS A 36 -11.02 -4.51 -1.76
C HIS A 36 -11.04 -2.98 -1.88
N VAL A 37 -11.22 -2.42 -3.08
CA VAL A 37 -11.34 -0.96 -3.26
C VAL A 37 -12.55 -0.40 -2.49
N ASN A 38 -13.69 -1.07 -2.58
CA ASN A 38 -14.93 -0.66 -1.92
C ASN A 38 -14.94 -0.92 -0.40
N SER A 39 -13.95 -1.62 0.15
CA SER A 39 -13.84 -1.84 1.61
C SER A 39 -13.37 -0.60 2.38
N GLY A 40 -12.98 0.46 1.66
CA GLY A 40 -12.37 1.66 2.25
C GLY A 40 -10.84 1.56 2.40
N MET A 41 -10.21 0.57 1.74
CA MET A 41 -8.77 0.32 1.83
C MET A 41 -7.92 1.57 1.59
N GLU A 42 -8.34 2.44 0.66
CA GLU A 42 -7.57 3.63 0.28
C GLU A 42 -7.43 4.62 1.45
N GLY A 43 -8.49 4.77 2.25
CA GLY A 43 -8.46 5.60 3.45
C GLY A 43 -7.46 5.07 4.48
N GLY A 44 -7.54 3.77 4.80
CA GLY A 44 -6.62 3.12 5.72
C GLY A 44 -5.16 3.14 5.23
N MET A 45 -4.93 3.00 3.93
CA MET A 45 -3.59 3.12 3.34
C MET A 45 -3.03 4.54 3.49
N ARG A 46 -3.84 5.57 3.23
CA ARG A 46 -3.44 6.98 3.38
C ARG A 46 -3.05 7.28 4.83
N GLU A 47 -3.90 6.93 5.78
CA GLU A 47 -3.60 7.10 7.21
C GLU A 47 -2.31 6.38 7.63
N THR A 48 -2.07 5.18 7.10
CA THR A 48 -0.86 4.41 7.40
C THR A 48 0.40 5.11 6.91
N TYR A 49 0.38 5.63 5.68
CA TYR A 49 1.53 6.34 5.11
C TYR A 49 1.77 7.70 5.76
N ASP A 50 0.72 8.42 6.16
CA ASP A 50 0.85 9.66 6.91
C ASP A 50 1.55 9.41 8.25
N ARG A 51 1.08 8.40 9.01
CA ARG A 51 1.71 7.99 10.28
C ARG A 51 3.14 7.48 10.10
N LEU A 52 3.43 6.78 9.00
CA LEU A 52 4.80 6.35 8.68
C LEU A 52 5.70 7.56 8.44
N GLY A 53 5.22 8.59 7.75
CA GLY A 53 5.95 9.84 7.56
C GLY A 53 6.28 10.53 8.88
N GLU A 54 5.29 10.63 9.78
CA GLU A 54 5.47 11.17 11.14
C GLU A 54 6.50 10.36 11.93
N HIS A 55 6.41 9.03 11.87
CA HIS A 55 7.35 8.14 12.57
C HIS A 55 8.79 8.30 12.08
N LEU A 56 9.01 8.34 10.76
CA LEU A 56 10.33 8.53 10.18
C LEU A 56 10.92 9.90 10.53
N ALA A 57 10.09 10.95 10.58
CA ALA A 57 10.54 12.28 11.00
C ALA A 57 10.98 12.31 12.47
N ALA A 58 10.36 11.50 13.34
CA ALA A 58 10.73 11.38 14.75
C ALA A 58 11.98 10.51 15.00
N MET A 59 12.46 9.77 13.99
CA MET A 59 13.68 8.95 14.07
C MET A 59 14.96 9.72 13.68
N ALA A 60 14.83 10.94 13.15
CA ALA A 60 15.94 11.82 12.78
C ALA A 60 16.44 12.63 13.98
#